data_AF-A0A5J4Q2D7-F1
#
_entry.id   AF-A0A5J4Q2D7-F1
#
_cell.length_a   1.000
_cell.length_b   1.000
_cell.length_c   1.000
_cell.angle_alpha   90.00
_cell.angle_beta   90.00
_cell.angle_gamma   90.00
#
_symmetry.space_group_name_H-M   'P 1'
#
loop_
_entity.id
_entity.type
_entity.pdbx_description
1 polymer ?
#
loop_
_entity_poly.entity_id
_entity_poly.type
_entity_poly.pdbx_seq_one_letter_code
_entity_poly.pdbx_strand_id
1 'polypeptide(L)'
;MIKILESEGYIILLKSVEIIINIIKAGLIELNEGQQHPFLQQLIDDGSVTKLVELFKLKKLDMAHFKIAQMLSMIYKSSPLQLEIGENVIDQLKVHNDYKGLEFLAECQQNNSLILSNGFEKQLFSDF
;
A
#
# COMPACT_ATOMS: atom_id res chain seq x y z
N MET A 1 -8.17 -4.43 -13.04
CA MET A 1 -8.80 -4.51 -11.70
C MET A 1 -9.86 -3.41 -11.50
N ILE A 2 -9.67 -2.26 -12.14
CA ILE A 2 -10.53 -1.08 -12.13
C ILE A 2 -12.05 -1.34 -12.08
N LYS A 3 -12.64 -2.19 -12.94
CA LYS A 3 -14.10 -2.45 -12.98
C LYS A 3 -14.67 -2.95 -11.64
N ILE A 4 -13.86 -3.65 -10.85
CA ILE A 4 -14.26 -4.18 -9.53
C ILE A 4 -14.25 -3.05 -8.47
N LEU A 5 -13.39 -2.05 -8.64
CA LEU A 5 -13.25 -0.89 -7.74
C LEU A 5 -14.26 0.24 -8.04
N GLU A 6 -15.03 0.13 -9.12
CA GLU A 6 -16.06 1.10 -9.53
C GLU A 6 -17.43 0.88 -8.85
N SER A 7 -17.56 -0.15 -7.99
CA SER A 7 -18.82 -0.44 -7.31
C SER A 7 -19.24 0.68 -6.33
N GLU A 8 -20.48 1.18 -6.50
CA GLU A 8 -21.10 2.16 -5.59
C GLU A 8 -21.49 1.57 -4.22
N GLY A 9 -21.66 0.26 -4.13
CA GLY A 9 -22.02 -0.41 -2.88
C GLY A 9 -20.83 -0.58 -1.94
N TYR A 10 -20.88 0.05 -0.75
CA TYR A 10 -19.81 -0.03 0.26
C TYR A 10 -19.38 -1.47 0.62
N ILE A 11 -20.35 -2.35 0.86
CA ILE A 11 -20.06 -3.76 1.20
C ILE A 11 -19.39 -4.49 0.02
N ILE A 12 -19.85 -4.21 -1.19
CA ILE A 12 -19.29 -4.80 -2.41
C ILE A 12 -17.85 -4.30 -2.62
N LEU A 13 -17.60 -3.01 -2.39
CA LEU A 13 -16.27 -2.41 -2.43
C LEU A 13 -15.32 -3.05 -1.41
N LEU A 14 -15.75 -3.25 -0.16
CA LEU A 14 -14.91 -3.90 0.85
C LEU A 14 -14.54 -5.34 0.45
N LYS A 15 -15.51 -6.15 0.04
CA LYS A 15 -15.24 -7.52 -0.43
C LYS A 15 -14.34 -7.54 -1.66
N SER A 16 -14.52 -6.56 -2.54
CA SER A 16 -13.69 -6.37 -3.72
C SER A 16 -12.23 -6.09 -3.35
N VAL A 17 -12.00 -5.18 -2.40
CA VAL A 17 -10.68 -4.88 -1.83
C VAL A 17 -10.06 -6.13 -1.20
N GLU A 18 -10.83 -6.94 -0.47
CA GLU A 18 -10.36 -8.20 0.13
C GLU A 18 -9.97 -9.26 -0.91
N ILE A 19 -10.67 -9.35 -2.04
CA ILE A 19 -10.30 -10.27 -3.12
C ILE A 19 -9.02 -9.78 -3.80
N ILE A 20 -8.97 -8.49 -4.11
CA ILE A 20 -7.85 -7.86 -4.79
C ILE A 20 -6.56 -8.00 -3.98
N ILE A 21 -6.60 -7.73 -2.67
CA ILE A 21 -5.40 -7.81 -1.83
C ILE A 21 -4.81 -9.22 -1.83
N ASN A 22 -5.63 -10.26 -1.93
CA ASN A 22 -5.15 -11.65 -2.03
C ASN A 22 -4.45 -11.93 -3.37
N ILE A 23 -4.95 -11.35 -4.47
CA ILE A 23 -4.31 -11.45 -5.79
C ILE A 23 -2.96 -10.73 -5.79
N ILE A 24 -2.90 -9.52 -5.21
CA ILE A 24 -1.64 -8.77 -5.06
C ILE A 24 -0.66 -9.57 -4.20
N LYS A 25 -1.09 -10.09 -3.05
CA LYS A 25 -0.25 -10.94 -2.18
C LYS A 25 0.32 -12.15 -2.91
N ALA A 26 -0.46 -12.81 -3.76
CA ALA A 26 0.02 -13.94 -4.54
C ALA A 26 1.19 -13.56 -5.47
N GLY A 27 1.20 -12.33 -5.97
CA GLY A 27 2.28 -11.77 -6.78
C GLY A 27 3.60 -11.54 -6.02
N LEU A 28 3.61 -11.66 -4.69
CA LEU A 28 4.79 -11.49 -3.85
C LEU A 28 5.52 -12.80 -3.50
N ILE A 29 4.87 -13.96 -3.62
CA ILE A 29 5.34 -15.23 -3.02
C ILE A 29 6.76 -15.62 -3.48
N GLU A 30 7.11 -15.29 -4.71
CA GLU A 30 8.40 -15.67 -5.33
C GLU A 30 9.33 -14.46 -5.56
N LEU A 31 9.02 -13.30 -4.98
CA LEU A 31 9.87 -12.11 -5.12
C LEU A 31 10.96 -12.08 -4.06
N ASN A 32 12.19 -11.89 -4.53
CA ASN A 32 13.33 -11.58 -3.68
C ASN A 32 13.33 -10.10 -3.28
N GLU A 33 14.20 -9.75 -2.33
CA GLU A 33 14.50 -8.37 -1.97
C GLU A 33 14.98 -7.57 -3.20
N GLY A 34 14.57 -6.32 -3.30
CA GLY A 34 14.84 -5.42 -4.42
C GLY A 34 14.00 -5.69 -5.68
N GLN A 35 13.29 -6.81 -5.77
CA GLN A 35 12.43 -7.09 -6.92
C GLN A 35 11.08 -6.37 -6.82
N GLN A 36 10.72 -5.66 -7.89
CA GLN A 36 9.45 -4.97 -8.02
C GLN A 36 8.29 -5.95 -8.18
N HIS A 37 7.09 -5.49 -7.80
CA HIS A 37 5.88 -6.27 -7.96
C HIS A 37 5.55 -6.50 -9.44
N PRO A 38 5.28 -7.74 -9.90
CA PRO A 38 5.09 -8.06 -11.32
C PRO A 38 3.89 -7.34 -11.94
N PHE A 39 2.87 -7.03 -11.14
CA PHE A 39 1.67 -6.31 -11.58
C PHE A 39 1.80 -4.78 -11.53
N LEU A 40 2.91 -4.20 -11.04
CA LEU A 40 3.02 -2.75 -10.84
C LEU A 40 2.69 -1.96 -12.12
N GLN A 41 3.41 -2.21 -13.21
CA GLN A 41 3.21 -1.47 -14.46
C GLN A 41 1.80 -1.69 -15.02
N GLN A 42 1.32 -2.94 -15.01
CA GLN A 42 -0.03 -3.27 -15.50
C GLN A 42 -1.13 -2.52 -14.72
N LEU A 43 -0.98 -2.39 -13.40
CA LEU A 43 -1.98 -1.72 -12.55
C LEU A 43 -1.90 -0.19 -12.63
N ILE A 44 -0.74 0.35 -13.01
CA ILE A 44 -0.60 1.75 -13.39
C ILE A 44 -1.31 1.98 -14.73
N ASP A 45 -0.99 1.16 -15.73
CA ASP A 45 -1.49 1.31 -17.10
C ASP A 45 -3.01 1.13 -17.21
N ASP A 46 -3.60 0.22 -16.43
CA ASP A 46 -5.05 -0.02 -16.41
C ASP A 46 -5.81 0.94 -15.48
N GLY A 47 -5.13 1.89 -14.84
CA GLY A 47 -5.71 2.90 -13.96
C GLY A 47 -6.12 2.39 -12.57
N SER A 48 -5.85 1.12 -12.23
CA SER A 48 -6.23 0.56 -10.93
C SER A 48 -5.49 1.24 -9.77
N VAL A 49 -4.21 1.61 -9.95
CA VAL A 49 -3.46 2.38 -8.93
C VAL A 49 -4.12 3.74 -8.69
N THR A 50 -4.48 4.46 -9.75
CA THR A 50 -5.19 5.74 -9.63
C THR A 50 -6.50 5.57 -8.86
N LYS A 51 -7.24 4.50 -9.15
CA LYS A 51 -8.50 4.24 -8.43
C LYS A 51 -8.28 3.92 -6.94
N LEU A 52 -7.25 3.15 -6.61
CA LEU A 52 -6.89 2.88 -5.21
C LEU A 52 -6.51 4.17 -4.48
N VAL A 53 -5.76 5.07 -5.13
CA VAL A 53 -5.42 6.40 -4.60
C VAL A 53 -6.67 7.25 -4.34
N GLU A 54 -7.63 7.27 -5.27
CA GLU A 54 -8.90 7.98 -5.08
C GLU A 54 -9.67 7.42 -3.87
N LEU A 55 -9.81 6.09 -3.80
CA LEU A 55 -10.49 5.42 -2.70
C LEU A 55 -9.80 5.67 -1.36
N PHE A 56 -8.47 5.73 -1.35
CA PHE A 56 -7.67 6.01 -0.16
C PHE A 56 -7.90 7.42 0.40
N LYS A 57 -8.28 8.38 -0.45
CA LYS A 57 -8.57 9.76 -0.03
C LYS A 57 -9.99 9.93 0.53
N LEU A 58 -10.86 8.92 0.42
CA LEU A 58 -12.26 9.01 0.88
C LEU A 58 -12.39 8.76 2.39
N LYS A 59 -12.54 9.84 3.16
CA LYS A 59 -12.63 9.89 4.65
C LYS A 59 -13.58 8.92 5.38
N LYS A 60 -14.38 8.09 4.72
CA LYS A 60 -15.43 7.24 5.32
C LYS A 60 -15.05 5.74 5.42
N LEU A 61 -13.78 5.39 5.21
CA LEU A 61 -13.36 4.01 4.97
C LEU A 61 -12.23 3.52 5.90
N ASP A 62 -12.26 3.76 7.22
CA ASP A 62 -11.12 3.45 8.11
C ASP A 62 -10.50 2.04 7.93
N MET A 63 -11.33 1.00 7.90
CA MET A 63 -10.82 -0.37 7.66
C MET A 63 -10.33 -0.57 6.21
N ALA A 64 -10.95 0.08 5.24
CA ALA A 64 -10.52 0.01 3.85
C ALA A 64 -9.24 0.83 3.61
N HIS A 65 -9.02 1.93 4.33
CA HIS A 65 -7.80 2.73 4.24
C HIS A 65 -6.59 1.90 4.59
N PHE A 66 -6.63 1.18 5.72
CA PHE A 66 -5.53 0.28 6.07
C PHE A 66 -5.32 -0.78 4.99
N LYS A 67 -6.38 -1.45 4.51
CA LYS A 67 -6.25 -2.45 3.43
C LYS A 67 -5.69 -1.86 2.13
N ILE A 68 -6.09 -0.65 1.78
CA ILE A 68 -5.57 0.04 0.59
C ILE A 68 -4.11 0.44 0.79
N ALA A 69 -3.71 0.91 1.97
CA ALA A 69 -2.31 1.16 2.30
C ALA A 69 -1.47 -0.12 2.20
N GLN A 70 -1.98 -1.26 2.68
CA GLN A 70 -1.32 -2.57 2.49
C GLN A 70 -1.19 -2.92 1.01
N MET A 71 -2.24 -2.75 0.20
CA MET A 71 -2.16 -3.02 -1.23
C MET A 71 -1.13 -2.13 -1.93
N LEU A 72 -1.13 -0.84 -1.62
CA LEU A 72 -0.18 0.11 -2.17
C LEU A 72 1.25 -0.24 -1.75
N SER A 73 1.51 -0.63 -0.50
CA SER A 73 2.86 -1.02 -0.08
C SER A 73 3.39 -2.24 -0.82
N MET A 74 2.52 -3.22 -1.08
CA MET A 74 2.87 -4.41 -1.86
C MET A 74 3.08 -4.10 -3.34
N ILE A 75 2.21 -3.28 -3.95
CA ILE A 75 2.32 -2.87 -5.35
C ILE A 75 3.62 -2.07 -5.56
N TYR A 76 3.94 -1.15 -4.66
CA TYR A 76 5.13 -0.31 -4.71
C TYR A 76 6.38 -0.95 -4.08
N LYS A 77 6.38 -2.27 -3.83
CA LYS A 77 7.58 -2.96 -3.34
C LYS A 77 8.79 -2.62 -4.21
N SER A 78 9.90 -2.25 -3.57
CA SER A 78 11.17 -1.85 -4.22
C SER A 78 11.00 -0.74 -5.27
N SER A 79 9.94 0.07 -5.16
CA SER A 79 9.60 1.16 -6.09
C SER A 79 9.29 2.43 -5.31
N PRO A 80 9.55 3.61 -5.90
CA PRO A 80 9.24 4.86 -5.23
C PRO A 80 7.73 5.04 -5.08
N LEU A 81 7.27 5.38 -3.88
CA LEU A 81 5.87 5.74 -3.69
C LEU A 81 5.56 7.05 -4.41
N GLN A 82 4.33 7.18 -4.89
CA GLN A 82 3.86 8.46 -5.40
C GLN A 82 3.84 9.49 -4.27
N LEU A 83 4.51 10.63 -4.49
CA LEU A 83 4.67 11.69 -3.48
C LEU A 83 3.33 12.16 -2.90
N GLU A 84 2.27 12.20 -3.71
CA GLU A 84 0.96 12.70 -3.29
C GLU A 84 0.30 11.87 -2.17
N ILE A 85 0.58 10.56 -2.10
CA ILE A 85 0.01 9.65 -1.10
C ILE A 85 1.06 9.06 -0.15
N GLY A 86 2.33 9.39 -0.37
CA GLY A 86 3.50 8.90 0.38
C GLY A 86 3.28 8.87 1.89
N GLU A 87 3.06 10.05 2.44
CA GLU A 87 2.92 10.28 3.89
C GLU A 87 1.72 9.51 4.44
N ASN A 88 0.55 9.67 3.83
CA ASN A 88 -0.68 9.05 4.29
C ASN A 88 -0.61 7.52 4.30
N VAL A 89 -0.01 6.90 3.27
CA VAL A 89 0.16 5.43 3.23
C VAL A 89 1.09 4.98 4.35
N ILE A 90 2.24 5.63 4.51
CA ILE A 90 3.22 5.29 5.54
C ILE A 90 2.62 5.46 6.94
N ASP A 91 1.91 6.56 7.20
CA ASP A 91 1.26 6.80 8.48
C ASP A 91 0.22 5.73 8.81
N GLN A 92 -0.57 5.28 7.83
CA GLN A 92 -1.51 4.19 8.03
C GLN A 92 -0.80 2.88 8.39
N LEU A 93 0.32 2.56 7.76
CA LEU A 93 1.11 1.37 8.09
C LEU A 93 1.72 1.48 9.49
N LYS A 94 2.25 2.66 9.87
CA LYS A 94 2.80 2.93 11.20
C LYS A 94 1.76 2.79 12.30
N VAL A 95 0.60 3.43 12.16
CA VAL A 95 -0.49 3.40 13.17
C VAL A 95 -0.98 1.97 13.44
N HIS A 96 -0.91 1.09 12.43
CA HIS A 96 -1.33 -0.31 12.55
C HIS A 96 -0.16 -1.28 12.80
N ASN A 97 1.06 -0.78 13.04
CA ASN A 97 2.28 -1.58 13.22
C ASN A 97 2.50 -2.61 12.09
N ASP A 98 2.17 -2.25 10.84
CA ASP A 98 2.39 -3.11 9.68
C ASP A 98 3.83 -2.99 9.19
N TYR A 99 4.74 -3.59 9.96
CA TYR A 99 6.17 -3.62 9.67
C TYR A 99 6.47 -4.30 8.33
N LYS A 100 5.66 -5.26 7.89
CA LYS A 100 5.89 -5.93 6.60
C LYS A 100 5.58 -5.00 5.43
N GLY A 101 4.51 -4.22 5.53
CA GLY A 101 4.22 -3.15 4.57
C GLY A 101 5.33 -2.10 4.52
N LEU A 102 5.85 -1.67 5.68
CA LEU A 102 6.96 -0.72 5.75
C LEU A 102 8.25 -1.30 5.15
N GLU A 103 8.52 -2.59 5.39
CA GLU A 103 9.68 -3.31 4.82
C GLU A 103 9.63 -3.28 3.29
N PHE A 104 8.49 -3.63 2.66
CA PHE A 104 8.36 -3.60 1.20
C PHE A 104 8.69 -2.22 0.60
N LEU A 105 8.29 -1.14 1.29
CA LEU A 105 8.57 0.22 0.86
C LEU A 105 10.01 0.63 1.10
N ALA A 106 10.63 0.18 2.20
CA ALA A 106 12.01 0.49 2.56
C ALA A 106 13.03 -0.12 1.60
N GLU A 107 12.64 -1.14 0.84
CA GLU A 107 13.47 -1.70 -0.25
C GLU A 107 13.73 -0.68 -1.37
N CYS A 108 12.98 0.42 -1.44
CA CYS A 108 13.33 1.57 -2.26
C CYS A 108 13.92 2.69 -1.40
N GLN A 109 15.20 3.02 -1.61
CA GLN A 109 15.92 4.04 -0.83
C GLN A 109 15.20 5.41 -0.82
N GLN A 110 14.47 5.75 -1.88
CA GLN A 110 13.73 7.01 -2.00
C GLN A 110 12.59 7.13 -0.97
N ASN A 111 12.06 6.01 -0.47
CA ASN A 111 11.00 6.00 0.53
C ASN A 111 11.54 6.16 1.97
N ASN A 112 12.84 5.92 2.21
CA ASN A 112 13.40 5.80 3.55
C ASN A 112 13.29 7.08 4.38
N SER A 113 13.54 8.25 3.80
CA SER A 113 13.40 9.53 4.51
C SER A 113 11.97 9.76 4.98
N LEU A 114 10.99 9.29 4.21
CA LEU A 114 9.58 9.41 4.54
C LEU A 114 9.17 8.41 5.62
N ILE A 115 9.67 7.17 5.55
CA ILE A 115 9.44 6.14 6.57
C ILE A 115 10.02 6.57 7.91
N LEU A 116 11.24 7.11 7.94
CA LEU A 116 11.92 7.54 9.17
C LEU A 116 11.46 8.93 9.66
N SER A 117 10.50 9.57 9.00
CA SER A 117 9.96 10.84 9.44
C SER A 117 9.31 10.75 10.84
N ASN A 118 9.21 11.91 11.50
CA ASN A 118 8.55 12.08 12.80
C ASN A 118 9.19 11.29 13.95
N GLY A 119 10.47 10.95 13.84
CA GLY A 119 11.19 10.23 14.89
C GLY A 119 10.79 8.76 15.00
N PHE A 120 10.24 8.17 13.93
CA PHE A 120 9.80 6.78 13.90
C PHE A 120 10.94 5.80 14.22
N GLU A 121 12.18 6.16 13.90
CA GLU A 121 13.36 5.39 14.31
C GLU A 121 13.43 5.18 15.82
N LYS A 122 13.03 6.17 16.63
CA LYS A 122 13.05 6.06 18.09
C LYS A 122 11.97 5.12 18.61
N GLN A 123 10.83 5.05 17.91
CA GLN A 123 9.73 4.15 18.25
C GLN A 123 10.10 2.68 17.92
N LEU A 124 10.75 2.45 16.78
CA LEU A 124 11.23 1.11 16.41
C LEU A 124 12.15 0.51 17.48
N PHE A 125 13.02 1.32 18.08
CA PHE A 125 13.96 0.85 19.12
C PHE A 125 13.39 0.87 20.54
N SER A 126 12.18 1.39 20.78
CA SER A 126 11.52 1.31 22.09
C SER A 126 10.69 0.03 22.29
N ASP A 127 10.40 -0.69 21.20
CA ASP A 127 9.60 -1.91 21.20
C ASP A 127 10.44 -3.20 21.37
N PHE A 128 11.77 -3.07 21.54
CA PHE A 128 12.73 -4.15 21.84
C PHE A 128 13.27 -4.05 23.26
#